data_AF-A0A2E9EC15-F1
#
_entry.id   AF-A0A2E9EC15-F1
#
_cell.length_a   1.000
_cell.length_b   1.000
_cell.length_c   1.000
_cell.angle_alpha   90.00
_cell.angle_beta   90.00
_cell.angle_gamma   90.00
#
_symmetry.space_group_name_H-M   'P 1'
#
loop_
_entity.id
_entity.type
_entity.pdbx_description
1 polymer ?
#
loop_
_entity_poly.entity_id
_entity_poly.type
_entity_poly.pdbx_seq_one_letter_code
_entity_poly.pdbx_strand_id
1 'polypeptide(L)' 'MPRIRLKKLEELDQKTKAVVQKMESEGKDTSTIKGLANNQALFDSYFKFYGPARVGNSVSAELIELVRLRIARHNDCFT' A
#
# COMPACT_ATOMS: atom_id res chain seq x y z
N MET A 1 8.91 -3.59 13.03
CA MET A 1 9.59 -2.37 12.56
C MET A 1 10.18 -2.62 11.18
N PRO A 2 10.08 -1.67 10.24
CA PRO A 2 10.70 -1.81 8.93
C PRO A 2 12.24 -1.83 9.08
N ARG A 3 12.90 -2.75 8.37
CA ARG A 3 14.38 -2.78 8.27
C ARG A 3 14.93 -1.66 7.37
N ILE A 4 14.05 -0.97 6.66
CA ILE A 4 14.36 0.15 5.78
C ILE A 4 13.83 1.44 6.37
N ARG A 5 14.49 2.55 6.07
CA ARG A 5 14.02 3.89 6.43
C ARG A 5 12.68 4.17 5.74
N LEU A 6 11.69 4.64 6.48
CA LEU A 6 10.46 5.18 5.88
C LEU A 6 10.74 6.62 5.43
N LYS A 7 10.47 6.93 4.16
CA LYS A 7 10.62 8.30 3.65
C LYS A 7 9.71 9.27 4.39
N LYS A 8 10.22 10.47 4.68
CA LYS A 8 9.41 11.58 5.19
C LYS A 8 8.56 12.18 4.08
N LEU A 9 7.52 12.93 4.44
CA LEU A 9 6.55 13.48 3.47
C LEU A 9 7.21 14.40 2.43
N GLU A 10 8.24 15.14 2.83
CA GLU A 10 9.03 16.03 1.98
C GLU A 10 9.95 15.31 0.99
N GLU A 11 10.21 14.01 1.19
CA GLU A 11 11.05 13.19 0.31
C GLU A 11 10.24 12.40 -0.73
N LEU A 12 8.91 12.50 -0.68
CA LEU A 12 7.98 11.85 -1.60
C LEU A 12 7.67 12.76 -2.79
N ASP A 13 7.40 12.16 -3.95
CA ASP A 13 6.80 12.91 -5.05
C ASP A 13 5.41 13.43 -4.67
N GLN A 14 4.93 14.44 -5.40
CA GLN A 14 3.67 15.12 -5.07
C GLN A 14 2.46 14.19 -5.04
N LYS A 15 2.39 13.21 -5.95
CA LYS A 15 1.26 12.29 -6.04
C LYS A 15 1.27 11.33 -4.85
N THR A 16 2.41 10.71 -4.56
CA THR A 16 2.54 9.80 -3.41
C THR A 16 2.32 10.54 -2.09
N LYS A 17 2.83 11.77 -1.96
CA LYS A 17 2.60 12.62 -0.79
C LYS A 17 1.12 12.84 -0.53
N ALA A 18 0.33 13.18 -1.55
CA ALA A 18 -1.11 13.39 -1.42
C ALA A 18 -1.84 12.12 -0.94
N VAL A 19 -1.44 10.95 -1.47
CA VAL A 19 -2.00 9.65 -1.04
C VAL A 19 -1.69 9.38 0.43
N VAL A 20 -0.42 9.56 0.84
CA VAL A 20 0.00 9.37 2.23
C VAL A 20 -0.77 10.29 3.18
N GLN A 21 -0.86 11.58 2.87
CA GLN A 21 -1.55 12.55 3.73
C GLN A 21 -3.04 12.19 3.88
N LYS A 22 -3.71 11.80 2.80
CA LYS A 22 -5.09 11.33 2.85
C LYS A 22 -5.23 10.10 3.77
N MET A 23 -4.39 9.09 3.58
CA MET A 23 -4.43 7.88 4.40
C MET A 23 -4.16 8.14 5.88
N GLU A 24 -3.19 9.00 6.20
CA GLU A 24 -2.90 9.41 7.58
C GLU A 24 -4.08 10.15 8.20
N SER A 25 -4.77 11.01 7.45
CA SER A 25 -5.99 11.68 7.93
C SER A 25 -7.15 10.71 8.22
N GLU A 26 -7.15 9.55 7.56
CA GLU A 26 -8.10 8.45 7.79
C GLU A 26 -7.62 7.48 8.89
N GLY A 27 -6.49 7.76 9.56
CA GLY A 27 -5.91 6.90 10.60
C GLY A 27 -5.29 5.60 10.08
N LYS A 28 -4.99 5.50 8.78
CA LYS A 28 -4.44 4.29 8.15
C LYS A 28 -2.91 4.25 8.21
N ASP A 29 -2.37 3.04 8.29
CA ASP A 29 -0.91 2.83 8.19
C ASP A 29 -0.40 3.20 6.78
N THR A 30 0.71 3.94 6.75
CA THR A 30 1.38 4.37 5.52
C THR A 30 2.78 3.78 5.37
N SER A 31 3.18 2.85 6.25
CA SER A 31 4.52 2.27 6.29
C SER A 31 4.89 1.58 4.98
N THR A 32 3.94 0.87 4.36
CA THR A 32 4.16 0.19 3.07
C THR A 32 4.47 1.19 1.95
N ILE A 33 3.69 2.28 1.85
CA ILE A 33 3.86 3.30 0.80
C ILE A 33 5.18 4.04 0.99
N LYS A 34 5.44 4.53 2.21
CA LYS A 34 6.68 5.25 2.54
C LYS A 34 7.93 4.38 2.42
N GLY A 35 7.80 3.08 2.67
CA GLY A 35 8.87 2.10 2.52
C GLY A 35 9.20 1.82 1.05
N LEU A 36 8.20 1.47 0.24
CA LEU A 36 8.37 1.18 -1.18
C LEU A 36 8.85 2.40 -1.98
N ALA A 37 8.48 3.62 -1.55
CA ALA A 37 8.95 4.86 -2.17
C ALA A 37 10.48 5.06 -2.12
N ASN A 38 11.24 4.24 -1.37
CA ASN A 38 12.70 4.19 -1.49
C ASN A 38 13.18 3.72 -2.87
N ASN A 39 12.35 2.99 -3.62
CA ASN A 39 12.57 2.65 -5.02
C ASN A 39 11.31 3.02 -5.83
N GLN A 40 11.31 4.20 -6.44
CA GLN A 40 10.15 4.73 -7.14
C GLN A 40 9.72 3.85 -8.32
N ALA A 41 10.67 3.31 -9.08
CA ALA A 41 10.35 2.44 -10.23
C ALA A 41 9.62 1.16 -9.79
N LEU A 42 10.05 0.56 -8.68
CA LEU A 42 9.36 -0.58 -8.08
C LEU A 42 7.98 -0.18 -7.55
N PHE A 43 7.89 0.96 -6.84
CA PHE A 43 6.64 1.49 -6.32
C PHE A 43 5.60 1.65 -7.45
N ASP A 44 5.97 2.36 -8.51
CA ASP A 44 5.09 2.63 -9.64
C ASP A 44 4.66 1.35 -10.34
N SER A 45 5.60 0.43 -10.59
CA SER A 45 5.31 -0.86 -11.24
C SER A 45 4.38 -1.72 -10.39
N TYR A 46 4.65 -1.83 -9.09
CA TYR A 46 3.85 -2.63 -8.16
C TYR A 46 2.41 -2.09 -8.08
N PHE A 47 2.24 -0.77 -7.88
CA PHE A 47 0.91 -0.19 -7.72
C PHE A 47 0.13 -0.07 -9.04
N LYS A 48 0.80 -0.10 -10.20
CA LYS A 48 0.13 -0.26 -11.51
C LYS A 48 -0.63 -1.58 -11.62
N PHE A 49 -0.13 -2.64 -11.00
CA PHE A 49 -0.81 -3.94 -10.93
C PHE A 49 -1.74 -4.04 -9.71
N TYR A 50 -1.21 -3.76 -8.52
CA TYR A 50 -1.88 -4.03 -7.26
C TYR A 50 -3.12 -3.14 -7.03
N GLY A 51 -3.06 -1.86 -7.39
CA GLY A 51 -4.18 -0.92 -7.19
C GLY A 51 -5.45 -1.37 -7.94
N PRO A 52 -5.39 -1.56 -9.28
CA PRO A 52 -6.55 -2.01 -10.04
C PRO A 52 -7.13 -3.36 -9.59
N ALA A 53 -6.28 -4.29 -9.14
CA ALA A 53 -6.72 -5.60 -8.64
C ALA A 53 -7.62 -5.51 -7.38
N ARG A 54 -7.73 -4.35 -6.74
CA ARG A 54 -8.48 -4.12 -5.50
C ARG A 54 -9.86 -3.49 -5.70
N VAL A 55 -10.17 -2.99 -6.90
CA VAL A 55 -11.38 -2.19 -7.16
C VAL A 55 -12.64 -3.05 -7.27
N GLY A 56 -12.48 -4.36 -7.46
CA GLY A 56 -13.60 -5.27 -7.72
C GLY A 56 -14.06 -5.21 -9.18
N ASN A 57 -14.52 -6.35 -9.69
CA ASN A 57 -15.13 -6.47 -11.01
C ASN A 57 -16.15 -7.63 -10.97
N SER A 58 -15.78 -8.82 -11.46
CA SER A 58 -16.58 -10.04 -11.31
C SER A 58 -16.67 -10.53 -9.86
N VAL A 59 -15.82 -10.01 -8.98
CA VAL A 59 -15.80 -10.25 -7.54
C VAL A 59 -15.81 -8.90 -6.83
N SER A 60 -16.56 -8.76 -5.74
CA SER A 60 -16.65 -7.50 -4.99
C SER A 60 -15.32 -7.15 -4.30
N ALA A 61 -15.09 -5.86 -4.06
CA ALA A 61 -13.89 -5.37 -3.38
C ALA A 61 -13.77 -5.92 -1.96
N GLU A 62 -14.90 -6.12 -1.27
CA GLU A 62 -14.96 -6.70 0.07
C GLU A 62 -14.50 -8.15 0.07
N LEU A 63 -14.94 -8.96 -0.91
CA LEU A 63 -14.52 -10.35 -1.00
C LEU A 63 -13.03 -10.46 -1.38
N ILE A 64 -12.54 -9.57 -2.26
CA ILE A 64 -11.11 -9.46 -2.55
C ILE A 64 -10.31 -9.16 -1.28
N GLU A 65 -10.81 -8.29 -0.39
CA GLU A 65 -10.15 -8.01 0.88
C GLU A 65 -10.13 -9.19 1.83
N LEU A 66 -11.25 -9.91 1.96
CA LEU A 66 -11.31 -11.12 2.79
C LEU A 66 -10.32 -12.19 2.31
N VAL A 67 -10.23 -12.41 0.99
CA VAL A 67 -9.26 -13.35 0.41
C VAL A 67 -7.82 -12.88 0.67
N ARG A 68 -7.52 -11.58 0.49
CA ARG A 68 -6.19 -11.01 0.79
C ARG A 68 -5.80 -11.27 2.25
N LEU A 69 -6.69 -10.97 3.20
CA LEU A 69 -6.44 -11.17 4.63
C LEU A 69 -6.25 -12.66 4.95
N ARG A 70 -7.02 -13.54 4.32
CA ARG A 70 -6.84 -14.99 4.49
C ARG A 70 -5.47 -15.42 3.98
N ILE A 71 -5.04 -14.99 2.80
CA ILE A 71 -3.71 -15.30 2.25
C ILE A 71 -2.60 -14.74 3.16
N ALA A 72 -2.73 -13.50 3.61
CA ALA A 72 -1.75 -12.87 4.49
C ALA A 72 -1.57 -13.64 5.80
N ARG A 73 -2.67 -14.08 6.43
CA ARG A 73 -2.63 -14.95 7.61
C ARG A 73 -1.91 -16.27 7.36
N HIS A 74 -2.10 -16.91 6.20
CA HIS A 74 -1.38 -18.16 5.88
C HIS A 74 0.12 -17.96 5.65
N ASN A 75 0.55 -16.73 5.36
CA ASN A 75 1.95 -16.37 5.17
C ASN A 75 2.56 -15.72 6.43
N ASP A 76 1.86 -15.77 7.57
CA ASP A 76 2.24 -15.08 8.81
C ASP A 76 2.58 -13.60 8.58
N CYS A 77 1.91 -12.99 7.60
CA CYS A 77 2.05 -11.59 7.28
C CYS A 77 1.17 -10.78 8.22
N PHE A 78 1.79 -9.98 9.07
CA PHE A 78 1.07 -9.07 9.97
C PHE A 78 0.36 -7.99 9.14
N THR A 79 -0.98 -7.98 9.20
CA THR A 79 -1.88 -7.08 8.43
C THR A 79 -2.69 -6.18 9.32
#